data_AF-A0A484K6J0-F1
#
_entry.id   AF-A0A484K6J0-F1
#
_cell.length_a   1.000
_cell.length_b   1.000
_cell.length_c   1.000
_cell.angle_alpha   90.00
_cell.angle_beta   90.00
_cell.angle_gamma   90.00
#
_symmetry.space_group_name_H-M   'P 1'
#
loop_
_entity.id
_entity.type
_entity.pdbx_description
1 polymer ?
#
loop_
_entity_poly.entity_id
_entity_poly.type
_entity_poly.pdbx_seq_one_letter_code
_entity_poly.pdbx_strand_id
1 'polypeptide(L)'
;MVPEYWLTEGGQSATGSLLDYVIQNHVASPHLANCAASQRTSVFELLNKILESMKNELKAPFTAALTESIHVLPDFHGNRSPFADPNSKGIVSGLTLDTSEKQLALLYLASLQGIAYGTRHIVEHFNANGHKIDTLLACGGLAKNPLFIQEISDIIGYPIILPRENEPVLLGAAILGAVASKKYATIRDAMKSLSAAGQVIYPSKDPKVKKYHDAKYRIFRELYEQQVSHRSLVRKALT
;
A
#
# COMPACT_ATOMS: atom_id res chain seq x y z
N MET A 1 -1.72 15.17 19.83
CA MET A 1 -2.06 15.97 18.63
C MET A 1 -1.20 17.23 18.61
N VAL A 2 -0.93 17.79 17.43
CA VAL A 2 -0.19 19.07 17.31
C VAL A 2 -1.16 20.22 17.66
N PRO A 3 -0.82 21.11 18.62
CA PRO A 3 -1.66 22.25 18.96
C PRO A 3 -2.00 23.12 17.75
N GLU A 4 -3.18 23.74 17.73
CA GLU A 4 -3.68 24.64 16.67
C GLU A 4 -4.01 23.98 15.32
N TYR A 5 -4.01 22.65 15.23
CA TYR A 5 -4.38 21.91 14.02
C TYR A 5 -5.55 20.97 14.27
N TRP A 6 -6.39 20.81 13.23
CA TRP A 6 -7.37 19.74 13.15
C TRP A 6 -6.72 18.49 12.53
N LEU A 7 -7.07 17.32 13.06
CA LEU A 7 -6.64 16.03 12.51
C LEU A 7 -7.77 15.43 11.68
N THR A 8 -7.47 15.13 10.42
CA THR A 8 -8.31 14.24 9.59
C THR A 8 -7.60 12.89 9.50
N GLU A 9 -8.25 11.84 9.98
CA GLU A 9 -7.69 10.49 9.97
C GLU A 9 -8.44 9.60 8.98
N GLY A 10 -7.75 9.18 7.92
CA GLY A 10 -8.20 8.12 7.03
C GLY A 10 -7.49 6.81 7.37
N GLY A 11 -8.01 5.69 6.87
CA GLY A 11 -7.32 4.43 7.05
C GLY A 11 -7.79 3.32 6.14
N GLN A 12 -6.95 2.29 6.05
CA GLN A 12 -7.26 1.01 5.44
C GLN A 12 -7.21 -0.05 6.54
N SER A 13 -8.26 -0.88 6.64
CA SER A 13 -8.42 -1.83 7.73
C SER A 13 -7.42 -2.99 7.68
N ALA A 14 -6.96 -3.35 6.49
CA ALA A 14 -5.99 -4.42 6.27
C ALA A 14 -4.99 -4.01 5.19
N THR A 15 -3.71 -3.91 5.56
CA THR A 15 -2.59 -3.62 4.64
C THR A 15 -1.55 -4.72 4.76
N GLY A 16 -0.70 -4.69 5.80
CA GLY A 16 0.26 -5.78 6.09
C GLY A 16 -0.44 -7.13 6.28
N SER A 17 -1.53 -7.15 7.06
CA SER A 17 -2.34 -8.36 7.28
C SER A 17 -2.97 -8.91 6.01
N LEU A 18 -3.30 -8.07 5.03
CA LEU A 18 -3.78 -8.53 3.72
C LEU A 18 -2.67 -9.25 2.95
N LEU A 19 -1.45 -8.69 2.94
CA LEU A 19 -0.31 -9.33 2.28
C LEU A 19 0.05 -10.65 2.94
N ASP A 20 0.09 -10.68 4.27
CA ASP A 20 0.31 -11.92 5.04
C ASP A 20 -0.77 -12.95 4.71
N TYR A 21 -2.03 -12.55 4.66
CA TYR A 21 -3.14 -13.43 4.29
C TYR A 21 -2.95 -14.01 2.88
N VAL A 22 -2.66 -13.17 1.88
CA VAL A 22 -2.44 -13.59 0.49
C VAL A 22 -1.28 -14.58 0.39
N ILE A 23 -0.17 -14.32 1.09
CA ILE A 23 1.01 -15.18 1.09
C ILE A 23 0.73 -16.50 1.81
N GLN A 24 0.14 -16.46 3.01
CA GLN A 24 -0.07 -17.64 3.84
C GLN A 24 -1.12 -18.61 3.26
N ASN A 25 -2.09 -18.11 2.49
CA ASN A 25 -3.16 -18.93 1.92
C ASN A 25 -2.87 -19.47 0.51
N HIS A 26 -1.67 -19.23 -0.04
CA HIS A 26 -1.28 -19.78 -1.34
C HIS A 26 -0.52 -21.09 -1.19
N VAL A 27 -0.73 -22.05 -2.10
CA VAL A 27 -0.11 -23.39 -2.02
C VAL A 27 1.42 -23.37 -2.04
N ALA A 28 2.01 -22.39 -2.72
CA ALA A 28 3.47 -22.20 -2.79
C ALA A 28 4.09 -21.67 -1.48
N SER A 29 3.28 -21.27 -0.50
CA SER A 29 3.73 -20.62 0.73
C SER A 29 4.72 -21.44 1.57
N PRO A 30 4.48 -22.75 1.86
CA PRO A 30 5.41 -23.53 2.66
C PRO A 30 6.78 -23.66 2.00
N HIS A 31 6.83 -23.81 0.67
CA HIS A 31 8.09 -23.89 -0.06
C HIS A 31 8.86 -22.56 0.02
N LEU A 32 8.20 -21.44 -0.27
CA LEU A 32 8.82 -20.12 -0.20
C LEU A 32 9.30 -19.77 1.22
N ALA A 33 8.56 -20.18 2.26
CA ALA A 33 8.97 -19.98 3.64
C ALA A 33 10.27 -20.74 3.95
N ASN A 34 10.39 -21.98 3.49
CA ASN A 34 11.62 -22.78 3.63
C ASN A 34 12.80 -22.17 2.86
N CYS A 35 12.57 -21.69 1.63
CA CYS A 35 13.58 -20.98 0.83
C CYS A 35 14.02 -19.66 1.48
N ALA A 36 13.08 -18.91 2.03
CA ALA A 36 13.37 -17.66 2.73
C ALA A 36 14.24 -17.93 3.98
N ALA A 37 13.89 -18.95 4.76
CA ALA A 37 14.65 -19.37 5.93
C ALA A 37 16.08 -19.83 5.57
N SER A 38 16.24 -20.65 4.52
CA SER A 38 17.56 -21.15 4.11
C SER A 38 18.48 -20.03 3.59
N GLN A 39 17.91 -19.01 2.95
CA GLN A 39 18.64 -17.83 2.45
C GLN A 39 18.78 -16.72 3.49
N ARG A 40 18.21 -16.87 4.70
CA ARG A 40 18.16 -15.84 5.75
C ARG A 40 17.58 -14.51 5.26
N THR A 41 16.55 -14.60 4.42
CA THR A 41 15.85 -13.46 3.79
C THR A 41 14.38 -13.47 4.18
N SER A 42 13.68 -12.35 4.05
CA SER A 42 12.22 -12.35 4.22
C SER A 42 11.51 -12.95 3.00
N VAL A 43 10.30 -13.49 3.20
CA VAL A 43 9.45 -13.97 2.09
C VAL A 43 9.15 -12.83 1.11
N PHE A 44 8.96 -11.60 1.61
CA PHE A 44 8.76 -10.41 0.79
C PHE A 44 9.96 -10.12 -0.13
N GLU A 45 11.19 -10.22 0.37
CA GLU A 45 12.40 -10.07 -0.44
C GLU A 45 12.51 -11.16 -1.51
N LEU A 46 12.13 -12.40 -1.19
CA LEU A 46 12.12 -13.50 -2.15
C LEU A 46 11.09 -13.25 -3.26
N LEU A 47 9.87 -12.84 -2.91
CA LEU A 47 8.83 -12.47 -3.88
C LEU A 47 9.27 -11.29 -4.77
N ASN A 48 9.91 -10.27 -4.19
CA ASN A 48 10.48 -9.15 -4.94
C ASN A 48 11.55 -9.61 -5.94
N LYS A 49 12.42 -10.56 -5.56
CA LYS A 49 13.42 -11.15 -6.46
C LYS A 49 12.76 -11.95 -7.60
N ILE A 50 11.69 -12.70 -7.30
CA ILE A 50 10.92 -13.43 -8.31
C ILE A 50 10.31 -12.45 -9.31
N LEU A 51 9.68 -11.37 -8.85
CA LEU A 51 9.13 -10.33 -9.72
C LEU A 51 10.19 -9.68 -10.61
N GLU A 52 11.37 -9.37 -10.06
CA GLU A 52 12.47 -8.81 -10.84
C GLU A 52 12.96 -9.78 -11.91
N SER A 53 13.08 -11.08 -11.57
CA SER A 53 13.42 -12.13 -12.54
C SER A 53 12.37 -12.24 -13.65
N MET A 54 11.08 -12.24 -13.29
CA MET A 54 9.96 -12.30 -14.23
C MET A 54 9.93 -11.09 -15.17
N LYS A 55 10.18 -9.88 -14.64
CA LYS A 55 10.27 -8.66 -15.46
C LYS A 55 11.31 -8.82 -16.56
N ASN A 56 12.48 -9.37 -16.22
CA ASN A 56 13.58 -9.57 -17.17
C ASN A 56 13.28 -10.70 -18.18
N GLU A 57 12.73 -11.82 -17.71
CA GLU A 57 12.34 -12.97 -18.55
C GLU A 57 11.28 -12.58 -19.58
N LEU A 58 10.24 -11.86 -19.15
CA LEU A 58 9.12 -11.43 -19.99
C LEU A 58 9.41 -10.13 -20.76
N LYS A 59 10.58 -9.51 -20.53
CA LYS A 59 10.97 -8.20 -21.08
C LYS A 59 9.90 -7.13 -20.83
N ALA A 60 9.27 -7.17 -19.65
CA ALA A 60 8.27 -6.20 -19.25
C ALA A 60 8.91 -4.80 -19.11
N PRO A 61 8.23 -3.72 -19.53
CA PRO A 61 8.81 -2.38 -19.53
C PRO A 61 9.13 -1.86 -18.12
N PHE A 62 8.39 -2.30 -17.11
CA PHE A 62 8.57 -1.98 -15.70
C PHE A 62 7.88 -3.05 -14.85
N THR A 63 8.28 -3.20 -13.57
CA THR A 63 7.78 -4.27 -12.69
C THR A 63 6.26 -4.24 -12.54
N ALA A 64 5.66 -3.06 -12.39
CA ALA A 64 4.21 -2.91 -12.25
C ALA A 64 3.41 -3.54 -13.40
N ALA A 65 3.96 -3.59 -14.63
CA ALA A 65 3.32 -4.14 -15.83
C ALA A 65 3.08 -5.65 -15.75
N LEU A 66 3.78 -6.37 -14.85
CA LEU A 66 3.60 -7.81 -14.68
C LEU A 66 2.17 -8.20 -14.28
N THR A 67 1.42 -7.26 -13.72
CA THR A 67 0.03 -7.47 -13.25
C THR A 67 -1.00 -6.88 -14.22
N GLU A 68 -0.68 -6.76 -15.51
CA GLU A 68 -1.59 -6.19 -16.52
C GLU A 68 -3.00 -6.82 -16.47
N SER A 69 -3.06 -8.15 -16.29
CA SER A 69 -4.30 -8.92 -16.27
C SER A 69 -4.85 -9.21 -14.86
N ILE A 70 -4.14 -8.83 -13.78
CA ILE A 70 -4.53 -9.15 -12.40
C ILE A 70 -4.85 -7.87 -11.62
N HIS A 71 -6.04 -7.81 -11.04
CA HIS A 71 -6.54 -6.66 -10.29
C HIS A 71 -7.07 -7.08 -8.93
N VAL A 72 -6.76 -6.30 -7.90
CA VAL A 72 -7.19 -6.58 -6.53
C VAL A 72 -7.93 -5.37 -5.95
N LEU A 73 -9.17 -5.57 -5.53
CA LEU A 73 -9.86 -4.71 -4.57
C LEU A 73 -9.48 -5.19 -3.16
N PRO A 74 -8.77 -4.40 -2.33
CA PRO A 74 -8.13 -4.85 -1.11
C PRO A 74 -9.06 -4.86 0.13
N ASP A 75 -10.37 -4.66 -0.04
CA ASP A 75 -11.35 -4.55 1.06
C ASP A 75 -11.68 -5.90 1.73
N PHE A 76 -10.67 -6.75 2.00
CA PHE A 76 -10.81 -8.06 2.65
C PHE A 76 -11.34 -7.94 4.10
N HIS A 77 -11.23 -6.75 4.70
CA HIS A 77 -11.76 -6.42 6.01
C HIS A 77 -12.63 -5.15 5.98
N GLY A 78 -13.42 -4.99 4.91
CA GLY A 78 -14.24 -3.80 4.69
C GLY A 78 -13.43 -2.59 4.25
N ASN A 79 -14.14 -1.54 3.85
CA ASN A 79 -13.54 -0.25 3.48
C ASN A 79 -13.73 0.76 4.62
N ARG A 80 -12.66 1.11 5.33
CA ARG A 80 -12.71 2.19 6.34
C ARG A 80 -12.78 3.57 5.68
N SER A 81 -11.96 3.81 4.65
CA SER A 81 -11.91 5.09 3.96
C SER A 81 -11.71 4.90 2.45
N PRO A 82 -12.29 5.77 1.61
CA PRO A 82 -13.18 6.88 1.99
C PRO A 82 -14.67 6.47 2.10
N PHE A 83 -15.06 5.25 1.75
CA PHE A 83 -16.47 4.88 1.64
C PHE A 83 -17.15 4.57 2.98
N ALA A 84 -16.37 4.23 4.02
CA ALA A 84 -16.91 3.78 5.31
C ALA A 84 -17.94 2.63 5.15
N ASP A 85 -17.62 1.66 4.30
CA ASP A 85 -18.44 0.48 4.03
C ASP A 85 -17.82 -0.77 4.67
N PRO A 86 -18.24 -1.16 5.89
CA PRO A 86 -17.72 -2.37 6.56
C PRO A 86 -18.16 -3.67 5.85
N ASN A 87 -19.15 -3.59 4.96
CA ASN A 87 -19.62 -4.76 4.21
C ASN A 87 -18.82 -4.97 2.92
N SER A 88 -17.93 -4.06 2.54
CA SER A 88 -17.09 -4.24 1.35
C SER A 88 -16.24 -5.50 1.50
N LYS A 89 -16.02 -6.22 0.39
CA LYS A 89 -15.29 -7.48 0.33
C LYS A 89 -14.19 -7.39 -0.72
N GLY A 90 -13.12 -8.13 -0.47
CA GLY A 90 -12.03 -8.30 -1.41
C GLY A 90 -12.49 -8.91 -2.73
N ILE A 91 -11.90 -8.44 -3.83
CA ILE A 91 -12.07 -9.04 -5.16
C ILE A 91 -10.70 -9.27 -5.75
N VAL A 92 -10.48 -10.45 -6.32
CA VAL A 92 -9.33 -10.75 -7.16
C VAL A 92 -9.87 -11.08 -8.55
N SER A 93 -9.48 -10.29 -9.54
CA SER A 93 -9.81 -10.50 -10.95
C SER A 93 -8.56 -10.94 -11.71
N GLY A 94 -8.73 -11.81 -12.72
CA GLY A 94 -7.62 -12.31 -13.54
C GLY A 94 -6.98 -13.62 -13.06
N LEU A 95 -7.71 -14.41 -12.26
CA LEU A 95 -7.20 -15.70 -11.79
C LEU A 95 -7.07 -16.72 -12.93
N THR A 96 -6.02 -17.53 -12.86
CA THR A 96 -5.79 -18.70 -13.73
C THR A 96 -5.67 -19.97 -12.86
N LEU A 97 -5.46 -21.12 -13.49
CA LEU A 97 -5.17 -22.38 -12.77
C LEU A 97 -3.69 -22.50 -12.36
N ASP A 98 -2.87 -21.46 -12.59
CA ASP A 98 -1.47 -21.47 -12.15
C ASP A 98 -1.41 -21.39 -10.63
N THR A 99 -0.65 -22.28 -10.02
CA THR A 99 -0.42 -22.34 -8.58
C THR A 99 1.06 -22.21 -8.23
N SER A 100 1.87 -21.73 -9.17
CA SER A 100 3.31 -21.55 -9.02
C SER A 100 3.68 -20.39 -8.09
N GLU A 101 4.95 -20.33 -7.71
CA GLU A 101 5.51 -19.18 -6.99
C GLU A 101 5.45 -17.89 -7.80
N LYS A 102 5.56 -18.00 -9.14
CA LYS A 102 5.39 -16.85 -10.04
C LYS A 102 3.99 -16.27 -9.91
N GLN A 103 2.96 -17.13 -9.88
CA GLN A 103 1.59 -16.66 -9.69
C GLN A 103 1.38 -16.03 -8.31
N LEU A 104 1.96 -16.58 -7.25
CA LEU A 104 1.92 -15.92 -5.94
C LEU A 104 2.60 -14.55 -5.96
N ALA A 105 3.76 -14.43 -6.61
CA ALA A 105 4.45 -13.17 -6.75
C ALA A 105 3.60 -12.12 -7.48
N LEU A 106 2.88 -12.53 -8.53
CA LEU A 106 1.93 -11.66 -9.23
C LEU A 106 0.74 -11.24 -8.35
N LEU A 107 0.15 -12.18 -7.61
CA LEU A 107 -0.96 -11.88 -6.70
C LEU A 107 -0.52 -10.95 -5.56
N TYR A 108 0.68 -11.16 -5.03
CA TYR A 108 1.33 -10.29 -4.06
C TYR A 108 1.52 -8.87 -4.61
N LEU A 109 2.09 -8.74 -5.81
CA LEU A 109 2.28 -7.43 -6.46
C LEU A 109 0.94 -6.74 -6.72
N ALA A 110 -0.07 -7.47 -7.23
CA ALA A 110 -1.40 -6.92 -7.46
C ALA A 110 -2.07 -6.47 -6.15
N SER A 111 -1.81 -7.17 -5.04
CA SER A 111 -2.29 -6.79 -3.70
C SER A 111 -1.60 -5.54 -3.16
N LEU A 112 -0.27 -5.42 -3.34
CA LEU A 112 0.48 -4.18 -3.05
C LEU A 112 -0.11 -2.99 -3.81
N GLN A 113 -0.35 -3.17 -5.12
CA GLN A 113 -0.97 -2.16 -5.96
C GLN A 113 -2.39 -1.83 -5.51
N GLY A 114 -3.21 -2.83 -5.16
CA GLY A 114 -4.54 -2.63 -4.59
C GLY A 114 -4.53 -1.74 -3.34
N ILE A 115 -3.61 -2.01 -2.41
CA ILE A 115 -3.39 -1.18 -1.22
C ILE A 115 -3.02 0.25 -1.63
N ALA A 116 -2.06 0.42 -2.54
CA ALA A 116 -1.63 1.73 -3.02
C ALA A 116 -2.73 2.52 -3.77
N TYR A 117 -3.58 1.86 -4.56
CA TYR A 117 -4.76 2.48 -5.18
C TYR A 117 -5.77 2.94 -4.13
N GLY A 118 -5.95 2.18 -3.04
CA GLY A 118 -6.76 2.62 -1.91
C GLY A 118 -6.17 3.86 -1.22
N THR A 119 -4.84 3.93 -1.05
CA THR A 119 -4.18 5.15 -0.53
C THR A 119 -4.37 6.33 -1.48
N ARG A 120 -4.20 6.14 -2.79
CA ARG A 120 -4.49 7.16 -3.80
C ARG A 120 -5.93 7.67 -3.67
N HIS A 121 -6.90 6.77 -3.51
CA HIS A 121 -8.28 7.15 -3.36
C HIS A 121 -8.53 8.00 -2.10
N ILE A 122 -7.88 7.69 -0.98
CA ILE A 122 -7.94 8.50 0.24
C ILE A 122 -7.32 9.89 0.01
N VAL A 123 -6.15 9.95 -0.64
CA VAL A 123 -5.47 11.22 -0.94
C VAL A 123 -6.31 12.10 -1.87
N GLU A 124 -6.87 11.53 -2.95
CA GLU A 124 -7.77 12.24 -3.85
C GLU A 124 -9.02 12.73 -3.12
N HIS A 125 -9.59 11.90 -2.23
CA HIS A 125 -10.75 12.29 -1.43
C HIS A 125 -10.42 13.44 -0.47
N PHE A 126 -9.26 13.43 0.20
CA PHE A 126 -8.82 14.53 1.05
C PHE A 126 -8.59 15.81 0.25
N ASN A 127 -7.90 15.73 -0.88
CA ASN A 127 -7.63 16.90 -1.73
C ASN A 127 -8.93 17.50 -2.30
N ALA A 128 -9.92 16.67 -2.64
CA ALA A 128 -11.25 17.13 -3.05
C ALA A 128 -12.02 17.85 -1.92
N ASN A 129 -11.63 17.63 -0.65
CA ASN A 129 -12.29 18.18 0.54
C ASN A 129 -11.41 19.20 1.29
N GLY A 130 -10.56 19.93 0.56
CA GLY A 130 -9.85 21.11 1.07
C GLY A 130 -8.42 20.87 1.54
N HIS A 131 -7.94 19.63 1.55
CA HIS A 131 -6.51 19.35 1.75
C HIS A 131 -5.70 19.67 0.49
N LYS A 132 -4.38 19.81 0.64
CA LYS A 132 -3.41 20.02 -0.45
C LYS A 132 -2.21 19.09 -0.26
N ILE A 133 -2.50 17.79 -0.24
CA ILE A 133 -1.48 16.75 -0.11
C ILE A 133 -0.75 16.64 -1.44
N ASP A 134 0.56 16.88 -1.42
CA ASP A 134 1.48 16.75 -2.55
C ASP A 134 2.70 15.87 -2.22
N THR A 135 2.79 15.37 -0.98
CA THR A 135 3.89 14.59 -0.42
C THR A 135 3.35 13.67 0.66
N LEU A 136 3.85 12.43 0.73
CA LEU A 136 3.50 11.49 1.79
C LEU A 136 4.72 11.14 2.63
N LEU A 137 4.53 11.02 3.94
CA LEU A 137 5.54 10.44 4.84
C LEU A 137 5.13 8.99 5.12
N ALA A 138 6.00 8.04 4.79
CA ALA A 138 5.74 6.62 4.99
C ALA A 138 6.59 6.08 6.14
N CYS A 139 5.97 5.21 6.95
CA CYS A 139 6.65 4.55 8.05
C CYS A 139 6.00 3.18 8.36
N GLY A 140 6.63 2.40 9.25
CA GLY A 140 6.15 1.06 9.62
C GLY A 140 6.67 -0.05 8.71
N GLY A 141 6.15 -1.27 8.89
CA GLY A 141 6.70 -2.48 8.25
C GLY A 141 6.72 -2.43 6.72
N LEU A 142 5.65 -1.94 6.09
CA LEU A 142 5.58 -1.82 4.63
C LEU A 142 6.57 -0.80 4.06
N ALA A 143 7.00 0.18 4.85
CA ALA A 143 7.99 1.16 4.42
C ALA A 143 9.40 0.57 4.27
N LYS A 144 9.64 -0.63 4.83
CA LYS A 144 10.89 -1.40 4.63
C LYS A 144 10.93 -2.11 3.28
N ASN A 145 9.81 -2.18 2.55
CA ASN A 145 9.74 -2.82 1.24
C ASN A 145 9.93 -1.78 0.12
N PRO A 146 11.09 -1.76 -0.56
CA PRO A 146 11.38 -0.77 -1.59
C PRO A 146 10.44 -0.84 -2.79
N LEU A 147 9.96 -2.05 -3.15
CA LEU A 147 9.00 -2.22 -4.24
C LEU A 147 7.69 -1.52 -3.90
N PHE A 148 7.16 -1.73 -2.69
CA PHE A 148 5.93 -1.07 -2.25
C PHE A 148 6.06 0.45 -2.25
N ILE A 149 7.18 0.98 -1.77
CA ILE A 149 7.41 2.43 -1.70
C ILE A 149 7.57 3.05 -3.10
N GLN A 150 8.12 2.32 -4.07
CA GLN A 150 8.11 2.78 -5.45
C GLN A 150 6.70 2.75 -6.05
N GLU A 151 5.97 1.63 -5.92
CA GLU A 151 4.60 1.49 -6.46
C GLU A 151 3.66 2.56 -5.89
N ILE A 152 3.71 2.84 -4.59
CA ILE A 152 2.84 3.87 -3.99
C ILE A 152 3.19 5.28 -4.49
N SER A 153 4.47 5.59 -4.71
CA SER A 153 4.93 6.85 -5.30
C SER A 153 4.42 6.99 -6.74
N ASP A 154 4.57 5.93 -7.54
CA ASP A 154 4.15 5.88 -8.94
C ASP A 154 2.63 5.99 -9.12
N ILE A 155 1.87 5.32 -8.24
CA ILE A 155 0.40 5.27 -8.27
C ILE A 155 -0.20 6.61 -7.87
N ILE A 156 0.27 7.18 -6.75
CA ILE A 156 -0.25 8.46 -6.23
C ILE A 156 0.25 9.63 -7.07
N GLY A 157 1.47 9.54 -7.59
CA GLY A 157 2.13 10.60 -8.34
C GLY A 157 2.79 11.67 -7.46
N TYR A 158 3.07 11.35 -6.19
CA TYR A 158 3.70 12.25 -5.23
C TYR A 158 4.96 11.63 -4.59
N PRO A 159 5.95 12.45 -4.19
CA PRO A 159 7.10 11.96 -3.47
C PRO A 159 6.73 11.29 -2.14
N ILE A 160 7.43 10.20 -1.82
CA ILE A 160 7.33 9.50 -0.54
C ILE A 160 8.60 9.75 0.26
N ILE A 161 8.45 10.32 1.45
CA ILE A 161 9.54 10.57 2.38
C ILE A 161 9.59 9.44 3.40
N LEU A 162 10.75 8.78 3.46
CA LEU A 162 11.09 7.82 4.51
C LEU A 162 11.87 8.54 5.62
N PRO A 163 11.49 8.40 6.91
CA PRO A 163 12.23 8.98 8.01
C PRO A 163 13.61 8.33 8.16
N ARG A 164 14.57 9.06 8.72
CA ARG A 164 15.88 8.49 9.10
C ARG A 164 15.76 7.47 10.24
N GLU A 165 14.80 7.67 11.13
CA GLU A 165 14.50 6.77 12.24
C GLU A 165 13.51 5.69 11.80
N ASN A 166 13.84 4.43 12.07
CA ASN A 166 13.04 3.28 11.70
C ASN A 166 11.87 3.03 12.67
N GLU A 167 11.93 3.58 13.88
CA GLU A 167 10.93 3.43 14.94
C GLU A 167 10.17 4.74 15.23
N PRO A 168 9.29 5.20 14.33
CA PRO A 168 8.63 6.51 14.41
C PRO A 168 7.73 6.66 15.65
N VAL A 169 7.13 5.58 16.13
CA VAL A 169 6.24 5.59 17.30
C VAL A 169 7.04 5.82 18.58
N LEU A 170 8.18 5.13 18.72
CA LEU A 170 9.10 5.32 19.85
C LEU A 170 9.69 6.73 19.84
N LEU A 171 10.11 7.21 18.67
CA LEU A 171 10.60 8.58 18.51
C LEU A 171 9.51 9.61 18.88
N GLY A 172 8.27 9.40 18.46
CA GLY A 172 7.13 10.24 18.82
C GLY A 172 6.91 10.31 20.34
N ALA A 173 6.97 9.16 21.03
CA ALA A 173 6.87 9.13 22.49
C ALA A 173 8.05 9.88 23.16
N ALA A 174 9.27 9.71 22.65
CA ALA A 174 10.45 10.43 23.14
C ALA A 174 10.33 11.96 22.93
N ILE A 175 9.81 12.41 21.78
CA ILE A 175 9.51 13.81 21.49
C ILE A 175 8.55 14.38 22.53
N LEU A 176 7.47 13.66 22.85
CA LEU A 176 6.50 14.10 23.87
C LEU A 176 7.14 14.17 25.26
N GLY A 177 7.97 13.19 25.64
CA GLY A 177 8.74 13.22 26.89
C GLY A 177 9.72 14.39 26.96
N ALA A 178 10.38 14.74 25.85
CA ALA A 178 11.30 15.87 25.78
C ALA A 178 10.58 17.22 25.96
N VAL A 179 9.36 17.35 25.45
CA VAL A 179 8.52 18.55 25.70
C VAL A 179 8.02 18.57 27.15
N ALA A 180 7.53 17.44 27.67
CA ALA A 180 7.03 17.35 29.05
C ALA A 180 8.12 17.65 30.10
N SER A 181 9.36 17.26 29.83
CA SER A 181 10.54 17.59 30.66
C SER A 181 11.07 19.01 30.44
N LYS A 182 10.39 19.84 29.64
CA LYS A 182 10.73 21.24 29.32
C LYS A 182 12.08 21.40 28.61
N LYS A 183 12.63 20.34 28.02
CA LYS A 183 13.83 20.42 27.16
C LYS A 183 13.53 21.17 25.86
N TYR A 184 12.31 21.06 25.35
CA TYR A 184 11.80 21.82 24.22
C TYR A 184 10.51 22.54 24.63
N ALA A 185 10.32 23.78 24.15
CA ALA A 185 9.15 24.59 24.47
C ALA A 185 7.88 24.08 23.77
N THR A 186 8.01 23.56 22.54
CA THR A 186 6.87 23.10 21.74
C THR A 186 7.15 21.74 21.09
N ILE A 187 6.07 21.01 20.77
CA ILE A 187 6.15 19.76 20.00
C ILE A 187 6.79 20.01 18.64
N ARG A 188 6.51 21.15 18.00
CA ARG A 188 7.07 21.52 16.70
C ARG A 188 8.59 21.66 16.75
N ASP A 189 9.12 22.30 17.78
CA ASP A 189 10.58 22.48 17.94
C ASP A 189 11.29 21.16 18.24
N ALA A 190 10.66 20.32 19.08
CA ALA A 190 11.14 18.98 19.36
C ALA A 190 11.15 18.10 18.10
N MET A 191 10.07 18.11 17.29
CA MET A 191 10.00 17.40 16.02
C MET A 191 11.11 17.85 15.07
N LYS A 192 11.30 19.16 14.87
CA LYS A 192 12.36 19.70 13.99
C LYS A 192 13.76 19.27 14.42
N SER A 193 13.99 19.17 15.73
CA SER A 193 15.32 18.87 16.29
C SER A 193 15.62 17.37 16.34
N LEU A 194 14.59 16.55 16.56
CA LEU A 194 14.75 15.12 16.84
C LEU A 194 14.37 14.22 15.66
N SER A 195 13.65 14.74 14.66
CA SER A 195 13.32 14.02 13.43
C SER A 195 14.11 14.55 12.24
N ALA A 196 14.39 13.67 11.28
CA ALA A 196 15.03 14.03 10.02
C ALA A 196 14.48 13.14 8.89
N ALA A 197 14.31 13.73 7.71
CA ALA A 197 14.09 12.96 6.49
C ALA A 197 15.33 12.09 6.22
N GLY A 198 15.10 10.82 5.88
CA GLY A 198 16.14 9.89 5.47
C GLY A 198 16.26 9.86 3.95
N GLN A 199 15.28 9.25 3.30
CA GLN A 199 15.26 9.06 1.84
C GLN A 199 13.98 9.64 1.25
N VAL A 200 14.06 10.17 0.02
CA VAL A 200 12.91 10.63 -0.75
C VAL A 200 12.80 9.79 -2.01
N ILE A 201 11.66 9.15 -2.21
CA ILE A 201 11.34 8.32 -3.38
C ILE A 201 10.38 9.09 -4.27
N TYR A 202 10.82 9.39 -5.49
CA TYR A 202 10.03 10.12 -6.48
C TYR A 202 9.28 9.17 -7.40
N PRO A 203 8.12 9.61 -7.94
CA PRO A 203 7.44 8.88 -8.99
C PRO A 203 8.34 8.69 -10.20
N SER A 204 8.12 7.60 -10.93
CA SER A 204 8.79 7.31 -12.18
C SER A 204 8.61 8.44 -13.18
N LYS A 205 9.70 8.79 -13.86
CA LYS A 205 9.69 9.79 -14.94
C LYS A 205 9.14 9.24 -16.25
N ASP A 206 8.97 7.92 -16.36
CA ASP A 206 8.38 7.32 -17.56
C ASP A 206 6.86 7.56 -17.56
N PRO A 207 6.31 8.32 -18.53
CA PRO A 207 4.88 8.59 -18.59
C PRO A 207 4.03 7.33 -18.79
N LYS A 208 4.60 6.21 -19.27
CA LYS A 208 3.90 4.94 -19.40
C LYS A 208 3.49 4.37 -18.04
N VAL A 209 4.33 4.54 -17.02
CA VAL A 209 4.06 4.04 -15.66
C VAL A 209 2.82 4.73 -15.09
N LYS A 210 2.76 6.08 -15.16
CA LYS A 210 1.60 6.83 -14.69
C LYS A 210 0.33 6.47 -15.46
N LYS A 211 0.40 6.38 -16.79
CA LYS A 211 -0.74 5.98 -17.63
C LYS A 211 -1.25 4.58 -17.29
N TYR A 212 -0.35 3.63 -17.04
CA TYR A 212 -0.69 2.27 -16.63
C TYR A 212 -1.44 2.26 -15.30
N HIS A 213 -0.92 2.96 -14.28
CA HIS A 213 -1.58 3.04 -12.98
C HIS A 213 -2.88 3.82 -13.02
N ASP A 214 -3.04 4.82 -13.89
CA ASP A 214 -4.31 5.51 -14.10
C ASP A 214 -5.38 4.57 -14.67
N ALA A 215 -5.02 3.71 -15.63
CA ALA A 215 -5.92 2.70 -16.16
C ALA A 215 -6.32 1.68 -15.07
N LYS A 216 -5.35 1.15 -14.32
CA LYS A 216 -5.64 0.21 -13.22
C LYS A 216 -6.41 0.86 -12.07
N TYR A 217 -6.20 2.14 -11.80
CA TYR A 217 -6.96 2.88 -10.80
C TYR A 217 -8.43 2.99 -11.20
N ARG A 218 -8.73 3.22 -12.49
CA ARG A 218 -10.12 3.18 -12.99
C ARG A 218 -10.76 1.81 -12.74
N ILE A 219 -10.06 0.74 -13.08
CA ILE A 219 -10.54 -0.64 -12.83
C ILE A 219 -10.75 -0.89 -11.33
N PHE A 220 -9.83 -0.44 -10.47
CA PHE A 220 -9.99 -0.53 -9.02
C PHE A 220 -11.29 0.11 -8.53
N ARG A 221 -11.66 1.28 -9.07
CA ARG A 221 -12.92 1.96 -8.75
C ARG A 221 -14.13 1.19 -9.27
N GLU A 222 -14.06 0.70 -10.51
CA GLU A 222 -15.11 -0.11 -11.14
C GLU A 222 -15.37 -1.42 -10.34
N LEU A 223 -14.34 -2.09 -9.82
CA LEU A 223 -14.50 -3.29 -8.99
C LEU A 223 -15.34 -3.04 -7.73
N TYR A 224 -15.15 -1.88 -7.07
CA TYR A 224 -15.97 -1.52 -5.91
C TYR A 224 -17.43 -1.29 -6.32
N GLU A 225 -17.66 -0.53 -7.40
CA GLU A 225 -19.01 -0.23 -7.91
C GLU A 225 -19.77 -1.50 -8.31
N GLN A 226 -19.09 -2.42 -9.01
CA GLN A 226 -19.64 -3.74 -9.36
C GLN A 226 -20.03 -4.53 -8.10
N GLN A 227 -19.16 -4.57 -7.10
CA GLN A 227 -19.45 -5.25 -5.84
C GLN A 227 -20.70 -4.69 -5.12
N VAL A 228 -20.84 -3.36 -5.08
CA VAL A 228 -22.02 -2.69 -4.52
C VAL A 228 -23.27 -3.08 -5.31
N SER A 229 -23.19 -3.05 -6.64
CA SER A 229 -24.29 -3.44 -7.53
C SER A 229 -24.73 -4.90 -7.31
N HIS A 230 -23.79 -5.85 -7.29
CA HIS A 230 -24.07 -7.27 -7.05
C HIS A 230 -24.76 -7.49 -5.71
N ARG A 231 -24.25 -6.87 -4.63
CA ARG A 231 -24.86 -6.96 -3.29
C ARG A 231 -26.28 -6.39 -3.28
N SER A 232 -26.51 -5.26 -3.96
CA SER A 232 -27.86 -4.66 -4.07
C SER A 232 -28.83 -5.56 -4.81
N LEU A 233 -28.42 -6.13 -5.95
CA LEU A 233 -29.24 -7.02 -6.76
C LEU A 233 -29.68 -8.26 -5.96
N VAL A 234 -28.75 -8.93 -5.29
CA VAL A 234 -29.05 -10.11 -4.49
C VAL A 234 -29.94 -9.76 -3.30
N ARG A 235 -29.69 -8.64 -2.60
CA ARG A 235 -30.55 -8.20 -1.48
C ARG A 235 -31.99 -7.94 -1.94
N LYS A 236 -32.19 -7.32 -3.10
CA LYS A 236 -33.53 -7.08 -3.68
C LYS A 236 -34.25 -8.37 -4.04
N ALA A 237 -33.53 -9.42 -4.44
CA ALA A 237 -34.13 -10.71 -4.75
C ALA A 237 -34.58 -11.49 -3.50
N LEU A 238 -34.13 -11.07 -2.31
CA LEU A 238 -34.50 -11.69 -1.02
C LEU A 238 -35.67 -10.99 -0.32
N THR A 239 -36.11 -9.82 -0.83
CA THR A 239 -37.22 -9.01 -0.28
C THR A 239 -38.43 -9.07 -1.19
#